data_AF-A0A7C3Q2Z5-F1
#
_entry.id   AF-A0A7C3Q2Z5-F1
#
_cell.length_a   1.000
_cell.length_b   1.000
_cell.length_c   1.000
_cell.angle_alpha   90.00
_cell.angle_beta   90.00
_cell.angle_gamma   90.00
#
_symmetry.space_group_name_H-M   'P 1'
#
loop_
_entity.id
_entity.type
_entity.pdbx_description
1 polymer ?
#
loop_
_entity_poly.entity_id
_entity_poly.type
_entity_poly.pdbx_seq_one_letter_code
_entity_poly.pdbx_strand_id
1 'polypeptide(L)'
;MSPALGEMRVVDDLMERASRALLATEYFEAEHLCLAALEKAFQGSDFERMSRIVMPLQESRRQRRQQAADTGRVVVVSKALPRASEIESGMYLVEPPLIGRQARTLRESAERRRVPVIVIAREPLTRLGKWPIVAVGDGPRMPTSIRTYVDPPKMPPTADWFLRTNELLGDAAISKVKAGPAAWRVDELMHFLDAHPDHEKLHQALEAECRKAMGQPLPARARPGPMDDPSSF
;
A
#
# COMPACT_ATOMS: atom_id res chain seq x y z
N MET A 1 -8.73 33.28 -12.19
CA MET A 1 -9.09 31.86 -12.46
C MET A 1 -9.45 31.22 -11.13
N SER A 2 -10.54 30.46 -11.05
CA SER A 2 -10.95 29.82 -9.79
C SER A 2 -9.92 28.75 -9.40
N PRO A 3 -9.47 28.68 -8.12
CA PRO A 3 -8.42 27.74 -7.69
C PRO A 3 -8.73 26.27 -8.02
N ALA A 4 -10.01 25.87 -7.96
CA ALA A 4 -10.45 24.53 -8.32
C ALA A 4 -10.15 24.14 -9.79
N LEU A 5 -10.26 25.10 -10.73
CA LEU A 5 -9.94 24.84 -12.15
C LEU A 5 -8.43 24.68 -12.38
N GLY A 6 -7.60 25.31 -11.53
CA GLY A 6 -6.14 25.15 -11.56
C GLY A 6 -5.71 23.77 -11.07
N GLU A 7 -6.27 23.32 -9.95
CA GLU A 7 -5.99 21.99 -9.38
C GLU A 7 -6.45 20.85 -10.29
N MET A 8 -7.61 21.00 -10.95
CA MET A 8 -8.09 20.02 -11.94
C MET A 8 -7.09 19.76 -13.06
N ARG A 9 -6.51 20.83 -13.64
CA ARG A 9 -5.50 20.71 -14.71
C ARG A 9 -4.26 19.99 -14.23
N VAL A 10 -3.83 20.23 -12.99
CA VAL A 10 -2.65 19.57 -12.42
C VAL A 10 -2.84 18.06 -12.32
N VAL A 11 -4.01 17.58 -11.90
CA VAL A 11 -4.28 16.13 -11.83
C VAL A 11 -4.28 15.50 -13.22
N ASP A 12 -4.94 16.15 -14.18
CA ASP A 12 -5.03 15.62 -15.55
C ASP A 12 -3.64 15.57 -16.24
N ASP A 13 -2.81 16.61 -16.06
CA ASP A 13 -1.42 16.66 -16.55
C ASP A 13 -0.54 15.55 -15.94
N LEU A 14 -0.69 15.28 -14.64
CA LEU A 14 0.01 14.18 -13.96
C LEU A 14 -0.40 12.83 -14.54
N MET A 15 -1.68 12.63 -14.82
CA MET A 15 -2.20 11.36 -15.35
C MET A 15 -1.82 11.12 -16.80
N GLU A 16 -1.72 12.16 -17.62
CA GLU A 16 -1.19 12.05 -18.98
C GLU A 16 0.28 11.60 -18.97
N ARG A 17 1.10 12.19 -18.07
CA ARG A 17 2.50 11.78 -17.86
C ARG A 17 2.61 10.37 -17.30
N ALA A 18 1.76 10.00 -16.34
CA ALA A 18 1.75 8.65 -15.75
C ALA A 18 1.44 7.60 -16.82
N SER A 19 0.50 7.88 -17.71
CA SER A 19 0.14 6.99 -18.83
C SER A 19 1.31 6.81 -19.80
N ARG A 20 2.03 7.89 -20.14
CA ARG A 20 3.25 7.82 -20.96
C ARG A 20 4.34 6.98 -20.29
N ALA A 21 4.60 7.21 -19.00
CA ALA A 21 5.59 6.45 -18.23
C ALA A 21 5.24 4.96 -18.18
N LEU A 22 3.95 4.63 -17.99
CA LEU A 22 3.48 3.24 -17.97
C LEU A 22 3.69 2.55 -19.32
N LEU A 23 3.35 3.22 -20.44
CA LEU A 23 3.61 2.72 -21.80
C LEU A 23 5.11 2.54 -22.07
N ALA A 24 5.95 3.41 -21.51
CA ALA A 24 7.41 3.31 -21.59
C ALA A 24 8.01 2.30 -20.61
N THR A 25 7.19 1.56 -19.85
CA THR A 25 7.62 0.60 -18.80
C THR A 25 8.40 1.23 -17.64
N GLU A 26 8.28 2.55 -17.47
CA GLU A 26 8.89 3.33 -16.38
C GLU A 26 8.01 3.25 -15.12
N TYR A 27 7.82 2.03 -14.59
CA TYR A 27 6.80 1.75 -13.56
C TYR A 27 6.97 2.58 -12.27
N PHE A 28 8.20 2.86 -11.84
CA PHE A 28 8.45 3.74 -10.68
C PHE A 28 8.00 5.18 -10.92
N GLU A 29 8.19 5.69 -12.14
CA GLU A 29 7.77 7.05 -12.50
C GLU A 29 6.25 7.12 -12.63
N ALA A 30 5.63 6.11 -13.28
CA ALA A 30 4.18 5.99 -13.38
C ALA A 30 3.53 5.98 -11.99
N GLU A 31 4.06 5.18 -11.06
CA GLU A 31 3.58 5.14 -9.68
C GLU A 31 3.74 6.48 -8.96
N HIS A 32 4.92 7.11 -9.06
CA HIS A 32 5.16 8.41 -8.43
C HIS A 32 4.14 9.47 -8.88
N LEU A 33 3.88 9.54 -10.19
CA LEU A 33 2.91 10.45 -10.78
C LEU A 33 1.48 10.12 -10.36
N CYS A 34 1.11 8.83 -10.33
CA CYS A 34 -0.21 8.40 -9.88
C CYS A 34 -0.43 8.72 -8.39
N LEU A 35 0.56 8.53 -7.52
CA LEU A 35 0.44 8.86 -6.09
C LEU A 35 0.26 10.36 -5.88
N ALA A 36 1.03 11.19 -6.60
CA ALA A 36 0.88 12.65 -6.54
C ALA A 36 -0.50 13.11 -7.04
N ALA A 37 -1.03 12.49 -8.10
CA ALA A 37 -2.37 12.75 -8.61
C ALA A 37 -3.46 12.29 -7.62
N LEU A 38 -3.29 11.10 -7.05
CA LEU A 38 -4.23 10.49 -6.11
C LEU A 38 -4.34 11.31 -4.83
N GLU A 39 -3.22 11.80 -4.28
CA GLU A 39 -3.22 12.65 -3.09
C GLU A 39 -4.01 13.95 -3.32
N LYS A 40 -3.83 14.60 -4.48
CA LYS A 40 -4.59 15.81 -4.84
C LYS A 40 -6.08 15.53 -4.99
N ALA A 41 -6.43 14.47 -5.71
CA ALA A 41 -7.82 14.07 -5.87
C ALA A 41 -8.46 13.72 -4.51
N PHE A 42 -7.71 13.06 -3.63
CA PHE A 42 -8.16 12.69 -2.29
C PHE A 42 -8.42 13.92 -1.41
N GLN A 43 -7.50 14.90 -1.39
CA GLN A 43 -7.69 16.17 -0.67
C GLN A 43 -8.93 16.94 -1.14
N GLY A 44 -9.24 16.88 -2.44
CA GLY A 44 -10.44 17.48 -3.03
C GLY A 44 -11.72 16.65 -2.91
N SER A 45 -11.67 15.45 -2.30
CA SER A 45 -12.77 14.47 -2.32
C SER A 45 -13.28 14.15 -3.74
N ASP A 46 -12.40 14.21 -4.75
CA ASP A 46 -12.71 13.92 -6.14
C ASP A 46 -12.68 12.42 -6.41
N PHE A 47 -13.72 11.74 -5.93
CA PHE A 47 -13.82 10.28 -6.05
C PHE A 47 -13.87 9.78 -7.49
N GLU A 48 -14.36 10.61 -8.42
CA GLU A 48 -14.36 10.26 -9.84
C GLU A 48 -12.93 10.12 -10.36
N ARG A 49 -12.09 11.13 -10.14
CA ARG A 49 -10.68 11.05 -10.54
C ARG A 49 -9.94 9.96 -9.78
N MET A 50 -10.14 9.84 -8.47
CA MET A 50 -9.53 8.76 -7.69
C MET A 50 -9.80 7.37 -8.32
N SER A 51 -11.06 7.08 -8.69
CA SER A 51 -11.42 5.79 -9.30
C SER A 51 -10.65 5.50 -10.60
N ARG A 52 -10.29 6.54 -11.36
CA ARG A 52 -9.53 6.41 -12.61
C ARG A 52 -8.02 6.31 -12.37
N ILE A 53 -7.50 6.99 -11.35
CA ILE A 53 -6.06 7.03 -10.99
C ILE A 53 -5.60 5.71 -10.39
N VAL A 54 -6.46 5.04 -9.61
CA VAL A 54 -6.09 3.84 -8.86
C VAL A 54 -5.73 2.66 -9.78
N MET A 55 -6.31 2.57 -10.98
CA MET A 55 -6.03 1.48 -11.92
C MET A 55 -4.61 1.51 -12.54
N PRO A 56 -4.11 2.61 -13.11
CA PRO A 56 -2.72 2.68 -13.56
C PRO A 56 -1.72 2.57 -12.39
N LEU A 57 -2.06 3.06 -11.19
CA LEU A 57 -1.24 2.84 -9.98
C LEU A 57 -1.13 1.36 -9.63
N GLN A 58 -2.25 0.63 -9.67
CA GLN A 58 -2.28 -0.81 -9.47
C GLN A 58 -1.38 -1.52 -10.47
N GLU A 59 -1.47 -1.15 -11.76
CA GLU A 59 -0.70 -1.79 -12.82
C GLU A 59 0.80 -1.55 -12.65
N SER A 60 1.24 -0.32 -12.35
CA SER A 60 2.66 -0.04 -12.13
C SER A 60 3.23 -0.87 -10.97
N ARG A 61 2.46 -1.02 -9.88
CA ARG A 61 2.86 -1.83 -8.72
C ARG A 61 2.84 -3.33 -9.02
N ARG A 62 1.85 -3.80 -9.77
CA ARG A 62 1.78 -5.19 -10.23
C ARG A 62 3.04 -5.57 -11.03
N GLN A 63 3.47 -4.70 -11.94
CA GLN A 63 4.67 -4.89 -12.74
C GLN A 63 5.95 -4.86 -11.90
N ARG A 64 6.10 -3.91 -10.98
CA ARG A 64 7.23 -3.88 -10.02
C ARG A 64 7.30 -5.15 -9.17
N ARG A 65 6.15 -5.62 -8.67
CA ARG A 65 6.05 -6.84 -7.88
C ARG A 65 6.46 -8.07 -8.70
N GLN A 66 6.02 -8.14 -9.96
CA GLN A 66 6.41 -9.21 -10.89
C GLN A 66 7.93 -9.19 -11.11
N GLN A 67 8.52 -8.03 -11.42
CA GLN A 67 9.97 -7.88 -11.58
C GLN A 67 10.75 -8.36 -10.36
N ALA A 68 10.29 -8.03 -9.14
CA ALA A 68 10.90 -8.49 -7.91
C ALA A 68 10.81 -10.01 -7.74
N ALA A 69 9.63 -10.60 -8.02
CA ALA A 69 9.39 -12.02 -7.90
C ALA A 69 10.20 -12.85 -8.92
N ASP A 70 10.31 -12.37 -10.16
CA ASP A 70 11.01 -13.05 -11.26
C ASP A 70 12.51 -13.23 -11.01
N THR A 71 13.10 -12.41 -10.14
CA THR A 71 14.50 -12.59 -9.72
C THR A 71 14.74 -13.91 -8.99
N GLY A 72 13.71 -14.47 -8.34
CA GLY A 72 13.83 -15.59 -7.40
C GLY A 72 14.68 -15.29 -6.16
N ARG A 73 15.19 -14.07 -6.00
CA ARG A 73 16.09 -13.67 -4.91
C ARG A 73 15.29 -13.50 -3.63
N VAL A 74 15.70 -14.21 -2.57
CA VAL A 74 15.12 -14.09 -1.24
C VAL A 74 16.21 -13.72 -0.24
N VAL A 75 15.95 -12.69 0.57
CA VAL A 75 16.87 -12.19 1.59
C VAL A 75 16.15 -12.12 2.95
N VAL A 76 16.77 -12.69 3.98
CA VAL A 76 16.30 -12.56 5.36
C VAL A 76 17.10 -11.45 6.05
N VAL A 77 16.40 -10.46 6.61
CA VAL A 77 16.98 -9.27 7.24
C VAL A 77 16.70 -9.33 8.74
N SER A 78 17.71 -9.68 9.53
CA SER A 78 17.53 -10.08 10.94
C SER A 78 18.29 -9.25 11.97
N LYS A 79 19.21 -8.38 11.56
CA LYS A 79 20.03 -7.58 12.50
C LYS A 79 19.93 -6.09 12.23
N ALA A 80 20.20 -5.70 10.98
CA ALA A 80 20.16 -4.32 10.53
C ALA A 80 19.65 -4.29 9.09
N LEU A 81 19.09 -3.15 8.70
CA LEU A 81 18.71 -2.91 7.31
C LEU A 81 19.96 -2.83 6.42
N PRO A 82 19.92 -3.36 5.19
CA PRO A 82 20.97 -3.12 4.21
C PRO A 82 21.07 -1.61 3.91
N ARG A 83 22.27 -1.15 3.56
CA ARG A 83 22.45 0.21 3.06
C ARG A 83 21.68 0.37 1.75
N ALA A 84 21.26 1.59 1.43
CA ALA A 84 20.49 1.84 0.20
C ALA A 84 21.20 1.37 -1.08
N SER A 85 22.54 1.39 -1.11
CA SER A 85 23.37 0.89 -2.22
C SER A 85 23.45 -0.63 -2.31
N GLU A 86 23.06 -1.35 -1.26
CA GLU A 86 23.10 -2.82 -1.16
C GLU A 86 21.73 -3.46 -1.45
N ILE A 87 20.70 -2.64 -1.65
CA ILE A 87 19.36 -3.12 -1.98
C ILE A 87 19.35 -3.50 -3.46
N GLU A 88 19.03 -4.77 -3.71
CA GLU A 88 18.88 -5.35 -5.04
C GLU A 88 17.42 -5.75 -5.25
N SER A 89 17.05 -6.04 -6.50
CA SER A 89 15.70 -6.51 -6.77
C SER A 89 15.46 -7.90 -6.16
N GLY A 90 14.31 -8.11 -5.53
CA GLY A 90 13.97 -9.38 -4.90
C GLY A 90 12.97 -9.30 -3.75
N MET A 91 12.89 -10.36 -2.97
CA MET A 91 11.98 -10.53 -1.85
C MET A 91 12.74 -10.47 -0.52
N TYR A 92 12.28 -9.62 0.40
CA TYR A 92 12.93 -9.35 1.67
C TYR A 92 12.02 -9.71 2.85
N LEU A 93 12.44 -10.65 3.68
CA LEU A 93 11.79 -10.99 4.95
C LEU A 93 12.51 -10.26 6.08
N VAL A 94 11.88 -9.22 6.61
CA VAL A 94 12.35 -8.51 7.80
C VAL A 94 11.89 -9.26 9.03
N GLU A 95 12.82 -9.55 9.93
CA GLU A 95 12.54 -10.33 11.12
C GLU A 95 13.09 -9.72 12.42
N PRO A 96 12.49 -10.08 13.58
CA PRO A 96 12.93 -9.67 14.90
C PRO A 96 14.43 -9.76 15.11
N PRO A 97 15.03 -8.71 15.74
CA PRO A 97 14.36 -7.66 16.50
C PRO A 97 13.81 -6.48 15.65
N LEU A 98 13.96 -6.53 14.33
CA LEU A 98 13.35 -5.54 13.44
C LEU A 98 11.82 -5.72 13.39
N ILE A 99 11.10 -4.62 13.22
CA ILE A 99 9.64 -4.59 13.19
C ILE A 99 9.13 -4.04 11.84
N GLY A 100 7.80 -4.00 11.68
CA GLY A 100 7.17 -3.50 10.45
C GLY A 100 7.67 -2.13 10.00
N ARG A 101 8.07 -1.26 10.93
CA ARG A 101 8.63 0.07 10.60
C ARG A 101 9.92 -0.04 9.77
N GLN A 102 10.83 -0.95 10.13
CA GLN A 102 12.05 -1.16 9.35
C GLN A 102 11.76 -1.79 7.99
N ALA A 103 10.73 -2.64 7.86
CA ALA A 103 10.28 -3.12 6.54
C ALA A 103 9.77 -1.98 5.65
N ARG A 104 8.97 -1.04 6.19
CA ARG A 104 8.58 0.17 5.47
C ARG A 104 9.80 0.97 5.03
N THR A 105 10.75 1.22 5.93
CA THR A 105 11.98 1.95 5.61
C THR A 105 12.80 1.28 4.49
N LEU A 106 12.89 -0.06 4.49
CA LEU A 106 13.55 -0.81 3.42
C LEU A 106 12.82 -0.62 2.08
N ARG A 107 11.49 -0.77 2.07
CA ARG A 107 10.65 -0.57 0.87
C ARG A 107 10.83 0.83 0.29
N GLU A 108 10.68 1.87 1.10
CA GLU A 108 10.84 3.27 0.66
C GLU A 108 12.26 3.57 0.15
N SER A 109 13.28 2.95 0.77
CA SER A 109 14.66 3.06 0.31
C SER A 109 14.86 2.44 -1.06
N ALA A 110 14.26 1.27 -1.30
CA ALA A 110 14.26 0.62 -2.61
C ALA A 110 13.51 1.46 -3.65
N GLU A 111 12.37 2.03 -3.30
CA GLU A 111 11.55 2.90 -4.16
C GLU A 111 12.30 4.15 -4.61
N ARG A 112 12.93 4.87 -3.67
CA ARG A 112 13.79 6.02 -4.01
C ARG A 112 14.93 5.65 -4.95
N ARG A 113 15.39 4.40 -4.87
CA ARG A 113 16.45 3.86 -5.72
C ARG A 113 15.94 3.26 -7.03
N ARG A 114 14.62 3.20 -7.23
CA ARG A 114 13.96 2.51 -8.35
C ARG A 114 14.33 1.03 -8.45
N VAL A 115 14.39 0.35 -7.31
CA VAL A 115 14.71 -1.09 -7.20
C VAL A 115 13.44 -1.87 -6.84
N PRO A 116 12.98 -2.79 -7.70
CA PRO A 116 11.73 -3.53 -7.44
C PRO A 116 11.94 -4.56 -6.35
N VAL A 117 11.19 -4.42 -5.25
CA VAL A 117 11.25 -5.33 -4.10
C VAL A 117 9.86 -5.72 -3.63
N ILE A 118 9.74 -6.89 -3.01
CA ILE A 118 8.62 -7.27 -2.15
C ILE A 118 9.15 -7.37 -0.73
N VAL A 119 8.56 -6.63 0.21
CA VAL A 119 9.03 -6.61 1.60
C VAL A 119 7.92 -7.10 2.53
N ILE A 120 8.24 -8.09 3.35
CA ILE A 120 7.34 -8.62 4.38
C ILE A 120 8.05 -8.53 5.73
N ALA A 121 7.37 -8.05 6.76
CA ALA A 121 7.84 -8.16 8.15
C ALA A 121 7.07 -9.24 8.89
N ARG A 122 7.79 -10.05 9.68
CA ARG A 122 7.18 -10.96 10.66
C ARG A 122 7.44 -10.48 12.07
N GLU A 123 6.52 -10.72 13.00
CA GLU A 123 6.71 -10.56 14.45
C GLU A 123 7.16 -11.90 15.07
N PRO A 124 7.52 -11.97 16.37
CA PRO A 124 7.87 -13.23 17.03
C PRO A 124 6.77 -14.30 16.92
N LEU A 125 7.17 -15.56 16.99
CA LEU A 125 6.25 -16.70 16.95
C LEU A 125 5.22 -16.59 18.10
N THR A 126 3.95 -16.71 17.75
CA THR A 126 2.87 -16.72 18.75
C THR A 126 2.86 -18.04 19.53
N ARG A 127 2.15 -18.08 20.66
CA ARG A 127 1.92 -19.33 21.42
C ARG A 127 1.22 -20.41 20.60
N LEU A 128 0.48 -20.03 19.54
CA LEU A 128 -0.18 -20.94 18.61
C LEU A 128 0.73 -21.41 17.47
N GLY A 129 2.03 -21.10 17.51
CA GLY A 129 2.98 -21.51 16.48
C GLY A 129 2.81 -20.77 15.15
N LYS A 130 2.04 -19.67 15.10
CA LYS A 130 1.88 -18.83 13.90
C LYS A 130 2.84 -17.65 13.92
N TRP A 131 3.31 -17.23 12.75
CA TRP A 131 3.96 -15.94 12.55
C TRP A 131 2.92 -14.85 12.27
N PRO A 132 2.86 -13.80 13.10
CA PRO A 132 2.16 -12.58 12.70
C PRO A 132 2.98 -11.91 11.61
N ILE A 133 2.34 -11.60 10.50
CA ILE A 133 2.90 -10.82 9.40
C ILE A 133 2.30 -9.43 9.49
N VAL A 134 3.14 -8.40 9.42
CA VAL A 134 2.76 -7.03 9.70
C VAL A 134 3.17 -6.07 8.59
N ALA A 135 2.26 -5.16 8.25
CA ALA A 135 2.55 -3.96 7.47
C ALA A 135 2.15 -2.73 8.28
N VAL A 136 2.95 -1.65 8.15
CA VAL A 136 2.70 -0.40 8.86
C VAL A 136 2.64 0.80 7.92
N GLY A 137 1.61 1.62 8.15
CA GLY A 137 1.30 2.84 7.44
C GLY A 137 1.55 4.08 8.30
N ASP A 138 1.73 5.23 7.66
CA ASP A 138 1.53 6.52 8.31
C ASP A 138 0.03 6.79 8.34
N GLY A 139 -0.52 7.01 9.54
CA GLY A 139 -1.93 7.34 9.72
C GLY A 139 -2.08 8.71 10.40
N PRO A 140 -3.22 9.39 10.20
CA PRO A 140 -3.38 10.81 10.55
C PRO A 140 -3.34 11.08 12.06
N ARG A 141 -3.59 10.05 12.89
CA ARG A 141 -3.52 10.14 14.36
C ARG A 141 -2.59 9.09 14.97
N MET A 142 -2.56 7.89 14.39
CA MET A 142 -1.71 6.78 14.81
C MET A 142 -1.25 6.00 13.59
N PRO A 143 -0.10 5.30 13.64
CA PRO A 143 0.34 4.42 12.57
C PRO A 143 -0.72 3.37 12.23
N THR A 144 -1.03 3.23 10.95
CA THR A 144 -1.92 2.17 10.47
C THR A 144 -1.19 0.83 10.59
N SER A 145 -1.84 -0.21 11.12
CA SER A 145 -1.22 -1.52 11.24
C SER A 145 -2.14 -2.63 10.75
N ILE A 146 -1.64 -3.37 9.76
CA ILE A 146 -2.31 -4.54 9.21
C ILE A 146 -1.56 -5.76 9.73
N ARG A 147 -2.30 -6.78 10.16
CA ARG A 147 -1.74 -8.06 10.59
C ARG A 147 -2.53 -9.21 9.99
N THR A 148 -1.81 -10.24 9.58
CA THR A 148 -2.36 -11.58 9.31
C THR A 148 -1.47 -12.62 10.01
N TYR A 149 -1.95 -13.86 10.13
CA TYR A 149 -1.22 -14.93 10.82
C TYR A 149 -1.01 -16.09 9.86
N VAL A 150 0.23 -16.48 9.65
CA VAL A 150 0.61 -17.56 8.73
C VAL A 150 1.41 -18.65 9.43
N ASP A 151 1.42 -19.84 8.86
CA ASP A 151 2.36 -20.87 9.27
C ASP A 151 3.79 -20.45 8.88
N PRO A 152 4.78 -20.64 9.77
CA PRO A 152 6.18 -20.44 9.44
C PRO A 152 6.59 -21.31 8.23
N PRO A 153 7.28 -20.75 7.23
CA PRO A 153 7.80 -21.51 6.11
C PRO A 153 9.03 -22.33 6.54
N LYS A 154 9.44 -23.25 5.65
CA LYS A 154 10.84 -23.71 5.65
C LYS A 154 11.75 -22.53 5.27
N MET A 155 12.93 -22.46 5.86
CA MET A 155 13.88 -21.37 5.63
C MET A 155 14.97 -21.76 4.61
N PRO A 156 15.35 -20.86 3.69
CA PRO A 156 14.72 -19.56 3.42
C PRO A 156 13.30 -19.74 2.80
N PRO A 157 12.39 -18.76 2.99
CA PRO A 157 11.06 -18.85 2.39
C PRO A 157 11.13 -18.90 0.87
N THR A 158 10.16 -19.56 0.24
CA THR A 158 10.04 -19.60 -1.22
C THR A 158 9.36 -18.34 -1.76
N ALA A 159 9.57 -18.03 -3.05
CA ALA A 159 8.87 -16.94 -3.73
C ALA A 159 7.34 -17.08 -3.63
N ASP A 160 6.86 -18.30 -3.82
CA ASP A 160 5.45 -18.68 -3.70
C ASP A 160 4.89 -18.45 -2.28
N TRP A 161 5.68 -18.72 -1.22
CA TRP A 161 5.30 -18.35 0.14
C TRP A 161 5.21 -16.82 0.30
N PHE A 162 6.15 -16.06 -0.26
CA PHE A 162 6.12 -14.59 -0.22
C PHE A 162 4.86 -14.03 -0.87
N LEU A 163 4.57 -14.47 -2.11
CA LEU A 163 3.42 -13.97 -2.87
C LEU A 163 2.09 -14.27 -2.17
N ARG A 164 1.90 -15.50 -1.67
CA ARG A 164 0.70 -15.84 -0.88
C ARG A 164 0.61 -15.08 0.43
N THR A 165 1.72 -14.91 1.13
CA THR A 165 1.74 -14.20 2.41
C THR A 165 1.46 -12.71 2.24
N ASN A 166 1.98 -12.12 1.16
CA ASN A 166 1.68 -10.75 0.75
C ASN A 166 0.18 -10.60 0.44
N GLU A 167 -0.40 -11.53 -0.33
CA GLU A 167 -1.83 -11.55 -0.65
C GLU A 167 -2.71 -11.64 0.62
N LEU A 168 -2.40 -12.58 1.52
CA LEU A 168 -3.15 -12.74 2.77
C LEU A 168 -3.11 -11.48 3.66
N LEU A 169 -2.02 -10.72 3.61
CA LEU A 169 -1.88 -9.49 4.38
C LEU A 169 -2.81 -8.39 3.83
N GLY A 170 -2.90 -8.25 2.51
CA GLY A 170 -3.82 -7.31 1.89
C GLY A 170 -5.29 -7.71 2.04
N ASP A 171 -5.62 -8.99 1.93
CA ASP A 171 -6.96 -9.51 2.22
C ASP A 171 -7.38 -9.20 3.68
N ALA A 172 -6.45 -9.35 4.63
CA ALA A 172 -6.68 -8.97 6.01
C ALA A 172 -6.93 -7.46 6.18
N ALA A 173 -6.30 -6.61 5.37
CA ALA A 173 -6.56 -5.17 5.38
C ALA A 173 -7.99 -4.87 4.90
N ILE A 174 -8.41 -5.47 3.79
CA ILE A 174 -9.77 -5.30 3.24
C ILE A 174 -10.83 -5.73 4.26
N SER A 175 -10.61 -6.85 4.96
CA SER A 175 -11.56 -7.33 5.98
C SER A 175 -11.73 -6.39 7.18
N LYS A 176 -10.77 -5.49 7.43
CA LYS A 176 -10.81 -4.54 8.54
C LYS A 176 -11.62 -3.28 8.20
N VAL A 177 -11.91 -3.03 6.92
CA VAL A 177 -12.65 -1.83 6.50
C VAL A 177 -14.03 -1.84 7.16
N LYS A 178 -14.29 -0.82 7.98
CA LYS A 178 -15.54 -0.73 8.75
C LYS A 178 -16.70 -0.33 7.84
N ALA A 179 -17.91 -0.78 8.18
CA ALA A 179 -19.14 -0.28 7.57
C ALA A 179 -19.32 1.23 7.84
N GLY A 180 -20.04 1.92 6.96
CA GLY A 180 -20.26 3.37 7.08
C GLY A 180 -20.59 4.04 5.73
N PRO A 181 -20.48 5.38 5.63
CA PRO A 181 -20.48 6.08 4.35
C PRO A 181 -19.30 5.64 3.46
N ALA A 182 -19.47 5.67 2.14
CA ALA A 182 -18.42 5.26 1.20
C ALA A 182 -17.15 6.12 1.31
N ALA A 183 -17.28 7.43 1.51
CA ALA A 183 -16.15 8.33 1.72
C ALA A 183 -15.24 7.89 2.90
N TRP A 184 -15.82 7.44 4.01
CA TRP A 184 -15.03 6.96 5.15
C TRP A 184 -14.30 5.65 4.87
N ARG A 185 -14.83 4.81 3.97
CA ARG A 185 -14.17 3.58 3.52
C ARG A 185 -13.05 3.89 2.54
N VAL A 186 -13.23 4.89 1.67
CA VAL A 186 -12.15 5.43 0.82
C VAL A 186 -10.99 5.90 1.69
N ASP A 187 -11.24 6.69 2.74
CA ASP A 187 -10.20 7.13 3.69
C ASP A 187 -9.44 5.93 4.31
N GLU A 188 -10.16 4.89 4.73
CA GLU A 188 -9.55 3.69 5.33
C GLU A 188 -8.67 2.93 4.35
N LEU A 189 -9.17 2.75 3.13
CA LEU A 189 -8.46 2.04 2.08
C LEU A 189 -7.21 2.81 1.65
N MET A 190 -7.24 4.15 1.64
CA MET A 190 -6.05 4.98 1.44
C MET A 190 -4.98 4.70 2.50
N HIS A 191 -5.37 4.59 3.77
CA HIS A 191 -4.44 4.26 4.86
C HIS A 191 -3.90 2.82 4.77
N PHE A 192 -4.74 1.86 4.38
CA PHE A 192 -4.28 0.49 4.15
C PHE A 192 -3.38 0.37 2.93
N LEU A 193 -3.62 1.16 1.89
CA LEU A 193 -2.79 1.19 0.70
C LEU A 193 -1.42 1.82 0.97
N ASP A 194 -1.33 2.83 1.84
CA ASP A 194 -0.03 3.34 2.30
C ASP A 194 0.75 2.27 3.11
N ALA A 195 0.07 1.55 4.00
CA ALA A 195 0.70 0.48 4.77
C ALA A 195 1.16 -0.68 3.88
N HIS A 196 0.31 -1.10 2.94
CA HIS A 196 0.51 -2.28 2.09
C HIS A 196 0.21 -1.97 0.62
N PRO A 197 1.15 -1.32 -0.09
CA PRO A 197 0.92 -0.72 -1.39
C PRO A 197 0.78 -1.73 -2.51
N ASP A 198 1.42 -2.89 -2.44
CA ASP A 198 1.57 -3.81 -3.58
C ASP A 198 0.38 -4.73 -3.80
N HIS A 199 -0.67 -4.65 -2.97
CA HIS A 199 -1.80 -5.56 -3.03
C HIS A 199 -2.85 -5.13 -4.06
N GLU A 200 -3.09 -5.99 -5.04
CA GLU A 200 -3.96 -5.69 -6.17
C GLU A 200 -5.41 -5.42 -5.73
N LYS A 201 -5.99 -6.31 -4.92
CA LYS A 201 -7.40 -6.15 -4.50
C LYS A 201 -7.63 -4.94 -3.59
N LEU A 202 -6.59 -4.39 -2.94
CA LEU A 202 -6.74 -3.16 -2.15
C LEU A 202 -7.03 -1.96 -3.08
N HIS A 203 -6.39 -1.91 -4.25
CA HIS A 203 -6.67 -0.91 -5.27
C HIS A 203 -8.08 -1.12 -5.85
N GLN A 204 -8.45 -2.36 -6.17
CA GLN A 204 -9.79 -2.69 -6.68
C GLN A 204 -10.89 -2.30 -5.66
N ALA A 205 -10.66 -2.58 -4.38
CA ALA A 205 -11.56 -2.17 -3.31
C ALA A 205 -11.66 -0.65 -3.21
N LEU A 206 -10.54 0.07 -3.27
CA LEU A 206 -10.52 1.54 -3.26
C LEU A 206 -11.29 2.12 -4.45
N GLU A 207 -11.06 1.61 -5.65
CA GLU A 207 -11.77 2.02 -6.86
C GLU A 207 -13.29 1.81 -6.72
N ALA A 208 -13.71 0.65 -6.23
CA ALA A 208 -15.12 0.33 -6.04
C ALA A 208 -15.78 1.25 -5.01
N GLU A 209 -15.08 1.58 -3.92
CA GLU A 209 -15.58 2.51 -2.91
C GLU A 209 -15.60 3.96 -3.39
N CYS A 210 -14.63 4.39 -4.22
CA CYS A 210 -14.69 5.68 -4.90
C CYS A 210 -15.94 5.79 -5.79
N ARG A 211 -16.24 4.76 -6.59
CA ARG A 211 -17.46 4.74 -7.42
C ARG A 211 -18.74 4.85 -6.59
N LYS A 212 -18.80 4.16 -5.44
CA LYS A 212 -19.93 4.27 -4.51
C LYS A 212 -20.03 5.68 -3.92
N ALA A 213 -18.89 6.29 -3.57
CA ALA A 213 -18.83 7.63 -2.98
C ALA A 213 -19.29 8.72 -3.94
N MET A 214 -19.08 8.58 -5.25
CA MET A 214 -19.62 9.50 -6.28
C MET A 214 -21.15 9.64 -6.21
N GLY A 215 -21.85 8.58 -5.80
CA GLY A 215 -23.32 8.55 -5.69
C GLY A 215 -23.86 8.92 -4.31
N GLN A 216 -23.00 9.30 -3.35
CA GLN A 216 -23.38 9.59 -1.97
C GLN A 216 -23.02 11.04 -1.61
N PRO A 217 -23.85 11.73 -0.80
CA PRO A 217 -23.43 13.00 -0.22
C PRO A 217 -22.22 12.78 0.70
N LEU A 218 -21.34 13.78 0.74
CA LEU A 218 -20.24 13.77 1.70
C LEU A 218 -20.80 13.71 3.14
N PRO A 219 -20.21 12.91 4.03
CA PRO A 219 -20.64 12.84 5.42
C PRO A 219 -20.56 14.21 6.10
N ALA A 220 -21.62 14.62 6.80
CA ALA A 220 -21.68 15.89 7.50
C ALA A 220 -20.68 16.01 8.67
N ARG A 221 -20.17 14.87 9.16
CA ARG A 221 -19.14 14.80 10.20
C ARG A 221 -17.93 14.04 9.69
N ALA A 222 -16.76 14.44 10.20
CA ALA A 222 -15.55 13.66 10.03
C ALA A 222 -15.74 12.25 10.61
N ARG A 223 -15.00 11.27 10.06
CA ARG A 223 -14.97 9.92 10.60
C ARG A 223 -14.54 9.97 12.08
N PRO A 224 -15.25 9.29 13.00
CA PRO A 224 -14.78 9.12 14.37
C PRO A 224 -13.39 8.47 14.37
N GLY A 225 -12.42 9.07 15.06
CA GLY A 225 -11.10 8.46 15.19
C GLY A 225 -11.14 7.23 16.10
N PRO A 226 -10.05 6.47 16.20
CA PRO A 226 -9.96 5.34 17.11
C PRO A 226 -10.35 5.73 18.55
N MET A 227 -9.83 6.84 19.07
CA MET A 227 -10.14 7.35 20.42
C MET A 227 -11.59 7.82 20.60
N ASP A 228 -12.34 8.00 19.52
CA ASP A 228 -13.74 8.43 19.53
C ASP A 228 -14.70 7.22 19.43
N ASP A 229 -14.17 6.01 19.28
CA ASP A 229 -14.90 4.75 19.30
C ASP A 229 -14.88 4.19 20.73
N PRO A 230 -16.01 4.19 21.48
CA PRO A 230 -16.06 3.69 22.85
C PRO A 230 -15.74 2.19 22.97
N SER A 231 -15.58 1.48 21.84
CA SER A 231 -15.15 0.09 21.76
C SER A 231 -13.66 -0.11 21.43
N SER A 232 -12.87 0.96 21.26
CA SER A 232 -11.42 0.85 21.05
C SER A 232 -10.69 0.64 22.38
N PHE A 233 -10.46 -0.61 22.75
CA PHE A 233 -9.51 -1.01 23.78
C PHE A 233 -8.41 -1.88 23.16
#